data_AF-A0A5F8H1E3-F1
#
_entry.id   AF-A0A5F8H1E3-F1
#
_cell.length_a   1.000
_cell.length_b   1.000
_cell.length_c   1.000
_cell.angle_alpha   90.00
_cell.angle_beta   90.00
_cell.angle_gamma   90.00
#
_symmetry.space_group_name_H-M   'P 1'
#
loop_
_entity.id
_entity.type
_entity.pdbx_description
1 polymer ?
#
loop_
_entity_poly.entity_id
_entity_poly.type
_entity_poly.pdbx_seq_one_letter_code
_entity_poly.pdbx_strand_id
1 'polypeptide(L)'
;MPLGKEVKVMQCRRCKRYGHRTGDKECPFFIKGNQKLEQFRVAHEDPMYDIIRENKRHEKDVRIQPVKKLLEDSTSDEDGTSSSSSECKKHKRKKKKEKHKKRKKEKKKRKKKKKKHKSKSNESSDSD
;
A
#
# COMPACT_ATOMS: atom_id res chain seq x y z
N MET A 1 12.36 -28.17 -43.29
CA MET A 1 12.10 -27.64 -41.94
C MET A 1 13.30 -26.81 -41.50
N PRO A 2 13.17 -25.56 -41.03
CA PRO A 2 14.33 -24.78 -40.61
C PRO A 2 14.76 -25.24 -39.21
N LEU A 3 15.69 -26.18 -39.17
CA LEU A 3 16.32 -26.68 -37.94
C LEU A 3 17.43 -25.68 -37.55
N GLY A 4 17.31 -25.01 -36.41
CA GLY A 4 18.41 -24.23 -35.82
C GLY A 4 18.10 -22.83 -35.27
N LYS A 5 16.86 -22.33 -35.35
CA LYS A 5 16.46 -21.11 -34.63
C LYS A 5 15.71 -21.49 -33.37
N GLU A 6 16.28 -21.21 -32.20
CA GLU A 6 15.55 -21.25 -30.94
C GLU A 6 14.38 -20.25 -31.01
N VAL A 7 13.17 -20.78 -31.19
CA VAL A 7 11.96 -19.98 -31.12
C VAL A 7 11.76 -19.62 -29.67
N LYS A 8 12.20 -18.43 -29.27
CA LYS A 8 11.87 -17.90 -27.95
C LYS A 8 10.37 -17.58 -27.97
N VAL A 9 9.58 -18.56 -27.52
CA VAL A 9 8.12 -18.68 -27.72
C VAL A 9 7.33 -17.50 -27.14
N MET A 10 7.89 -16.80 -26.15
CA MET A 10 7.19 -15.71 -25.46
C MET A 10 8.00 -14.42 -25.40
N GLN A 11 7.37 -13.32 -25.84
CA GLN A 11 7.90 -11.97 -25.71
C GLN A 11 7.29 -11.27 -24.48
N CYS A 12 8.16 -10.77 -23.60
CA CYS A 12 7.72 -9.94 -22.48
C CYS A 12 7.14 -8.62 -22.99
N ARG A 13 5.89 -8.29 -22.68
CA ARG A 13 5.26 -7.01 -23.10
C ARG A 13 5.95 -5.78 -22.49
N ARG A 14 6.62 -5.97 -21.35
CA ARG A 14 7.25 -4.89 -20.57
C ARG A 14 8.66 -4.55 -21.04
N CYS A 15 9.48 -5.54 -21.36
CA CYS A 15 10.85 -5.31 -21.82
C CYS A 15 11.09 -5.64 -23.30
N LYS A 16 10.09 -6.21 -23.99
CA LYS A 16 10.12 -6.65 -25.39
C LYS A 16 11.21 -7.68 -25.72
N ARG A 17 11.89 -8.23 -24.71
CA ARG A 17 12.81 -9.35 -24.89
C ARG A 17 12.04 -10.66 -24.86
N TYR A 18 12.52 -11.61 -25.66
CA TYR A 18 11.98 -12.95 -25.68
C TYR A 18 12.66 -13.82 -24.62
N GLY A 19 11.91 -14.76 -24.04
CA GLY A 19 12.42 -15.75 -23.07
C GLY A 19 11.79 -15.70 -21.68
N HIS A 20 11.02 -14.66 -21.34
CA HIS A 20 10.29 -14.55 -20.07
C HIS A 20 8.94 -13.85 -20.25
N ARG A 21 8.02 -14.06 -19.31
CA ARG A 21 6.71 -13.40 -19.23
C ARG A 21 6.81 -12.07 -18.49
N THR A 22 5.76 -11.25 -18.65
CA THR A 22 5.67 -9.99 -17.91
C THR A 22 5.42 -10.29 -16.44
N GLY A 23 6.36 -9.89 -15.56
CA GLY A 23 6.28 -10.14 -14.11
C GLY A 23 7.28 -11.17 -13.59
N ASP A 24 7.99 -11.87 -14.47
CA ASP A 24 9.02 -12.82 -14.07
C ASP A 24 10.24 -12.09 -13.49
N LYS A 25 10.92 -12.77 -12.54
CA LYS A 25 12.11 -12.24 -11.86
C LYS A 25 13.26 -11.94 -12.82
N GLU A 26 13.28 -12.61 -13.97
CA GLU A 26 14.26 -12.41 -15.03
C GLU A 26 14.03 -11.13 -15.85
N CYS A 27 12.87 -10.48 -15.69
CA CYS A 27 12.61 -9.22 -16.37
C CYS A 27 13.56 -8.14 -15.80
N PRO A 28 14.33 -7.44 -16.64
CA PRO A 28 15.23 -6.37 -16.17
C PRO A 28 14.48 -5.25 -15.46
N PHE A 29 13.22 -5.01 -15.85
CA PHE A 29 12.35 -4.03 -15.21
C PHE A 29 11.72 -4.53 -13.91
N PHE A 30 11.88 -5.81 -13.56
CA PHE A 30 11.52 -6.35 -12.26
C PHE A 30 12.65 -6.15 -11.24
N ILE A 31 13.91 -6.41 -11.64
CA ILE A 31 15.09 -6.24 -10.78
C ILE A 31 15.54 -4.77 -10.68
N LYS A 32 15.56 -4.05 -11.80
CA LYS A 32 16.05 -2.65 -11.92
C LYS A 32 14.93 -1.61 -11.87
N GLY A 33 13.67 -2.02 -11.74
CA GLY A 33 12.50 -1.14 -11.78
C GLY A 33 12.18 -0.42 -10.47
N ASN A 34 11.19 0.48 -10.52
CA ASN A 34 10.66 1.17 -9.34
C ASN A 34 9.81 0.21 -8.50
N GLN A 35 10.45 -0.46 -7.55
CA GLN A 35 9.85 -1.48 -6.67
C GLN A 35 8.58 -1.00 -5.96
N LYS A 36 8.48 0.30 -5.64
CA LYS A 36 7.27 0.88 -5.03
C LYS A 36 6.08 0.81 -5.99
N LEU A 37 6.32 1.17 -7.25
CA LEU A 37 5.28 1.16 -8.29
C LEU A 37 4.83 -0.26 -8.60
N GLU A 38 5.76 -1.21 -8.57
CA GLU A 38 5.43 -2.63 -8.73
C GLU A 38 4.64 -3.19 -7.55
N GLN A 39 5.00 -2.82 -6.32
CA GLN A 39 4.22 -3.17 -5.14
C GLN A 39 2.80 -2.62 -5.18
N PHE A 40 2.60 -1.41 -5.72
CA PHE A 40 1.25 -0.87 -5.92
C PHE A 40 0.45 -1.68 -6.94
N ARG A 41 1.07 -2.14 -8.04
CA ARG A 41 0.39 -3.00 -9.01
C ARG A 41 0.01 -4.33 -8.40
N VAL A 42 0.97 -5.01 -7.77
CA VAL A 42 0.70 -6.29 -7.09
C VAL A 42 -0.41 -6.13 -6.05
N ALA A 43 -0.39 -5.08 -5.24
CA ALA A 43 -1.41 -4.86 -4.21
C ALA A 43 -2.81 -4.54 -4.75
N HIS A 44 -2.95 -4.08 -5.99
CA HIS A 44 -4.22 -3.71 -6.60
C HIS A 44 -4.71 -4.71 -7.66
N GLU A 45 -3.80 -5.45 -8.29
CA GLU A 45 -4.08 -6.45 -9.34
C GLU A 45 -4.22 -7.86 -8.76
N ASP A 46 -3.65 -8.15 -7.57
CA ASP A 46 -3.77 -9.46 -6.90
C ASP A 46 -4.88 -9.46 -5.82
N PRO A 47 -6.01 -10.16 -6.04
CA PRO A 47 -7.10 -10.26 -5.07
C PRO A 47 -6.70 -10.98 -3.78
N MET A 48 -5.64 -11.80 -3.81
CA MET A 48 -5.16 -12.56 -2.66
C MET A 48 -4.14 -11.82 -1.83
N TYR A 49 -3.71 -10.63 -2.25
CA TYR A 49 -2.62 -9.91 -1.60
C TYR A 49 -2.90 -9.57 -0.13
N ASP A 50 -4.14 -9.20 0.19
CA ASP A 50 -4.54 -8.90 1.57
C ASP A 50 -4.55 -10.15 2.45
N ILE A 51 -4.96 -11.30 1.91
CA ILE A 51 -4.98 -12.60 2.61
C ILE A 51 -3.54 -13.05 2.94
N ILE A 52 -2.65 -12.98 1.95
CA ILE A 52 -1.24 -13.36 2.12
C ILE A 52 -0.55 -12.46 3.15
N ARG A 53 -0.87 -11.15 3.14
CA ARG A 53 -0.37 -10.18 4.11
C ARG A 53 -0.89 -10.44 5.53
N GLU A 54 -2.14 -10.87 5.67
CA GLU A 54 -2.73 -11.26 6.96
C GLU A 54 -2.03 -12.50 7.52
N ASN A 55 -1.89 -13.56 6.72
CA ASN A 55 -1.23 -14.81 7.12
C ASN A 55 0.21 -14.57 7.57
N LYS A 56 0.96 -13.74 6.83
CA LYS A 56 2.35 -13.42 7.20
C LYS A 56 2.48 -12.59 8.48
N ARG A 57 1.42 -11.90 8.91
CA ARG A 57 1.34 -11.26 10.23
C ARG A 57 1.00 -12.29 11.30
N HIS A 58 0.01 -13.13 11.03
CA HIS A 58 -0.42 -14.18 11.93
C HIS A 58 0.71 -15.18 12.25
N GLU A 59 1.50 -15.60 11.25
CA GLU A 59 2.69 -16.45 11.45
C GLU A 59 3.74 -15.82 12.36
N LYS A 60 3.95 -14.50 12.25
CA LYS A 60 4.87 -13.77 13.14
C LYS A 60 4.32 -13.71 14.54
N ASP A 61 3.02 -13.45 14.69
CA ASP A 61 2.38 -13.39 16.00
C ASP A 61 2.41 -14.76 16.70
N VAL A 62 2.12 -15.84 15.98
CA VAL A 62 2.22 -17.23 16.47
C VAL A 62 3.66 -17.56 16.88
N ARG A 63 4.68 -17.09 16.13
CA ARG A 63 6.08 -17.28 16.51
C ARG A 63 6.47 -16.54 17.79
N ILE A 64 5.84 -15.40 18.07
CA ILE A 64 6.16 -14.54 19.23
C ILE A 64 5.29 -14.89 20.46
N GLN A 65 4.18 -15.61 20.27
CA GLN A 65 3.28 -16.05 21.37
C GLN A 65 4.01 -16.78 22.53
N PRO A 66 4.95 -17.71 22.28
CA PRO A 66 5.66 -18.38 23.37
C PRO A 66 6.46 -17.40 24.24
N VAL A 67 7.11 -16.42 23.62
CA VAL A 67 7.90 -15.39 24.33
C VAL A 67 6.99 -14.47 25.14
N LYS A 68 5.81 -14.13 24.61
CA LYS A 68 4.82 -13.31 25.32
C LYS A 68 4.28 -14.03 26.57
N LYS A 69 4.00 -15.33 26.46
CA LYS A 69 3.48 -16.15 27.55
C LYS A 69 4.46 -16.27 28.71
N LEU A 70 5.74 -16.51 28.41
CA LEU A 70 6.79 -16.54 29.44
C LEU A 70 6.96 -15.19 30.16
N LEU A 71 6.72 -14.08 29.46
CA LEU A 71 6.74 -12.74 30.07
C LEU A 71 5.54 -12.51 30.99
N GLU A 72 4.33 -12.92 30.58
CA GLU A 72 3.12 -12.83 31.42
C GLU A 72 3.25 -13.67 32.69
N ASP A 73 3.76 -14.90 32.58
CA ASP A 73 3.97 -15.81 33.72
C ASP A 73 5.03 -15.26 34.71
N SER A 74 5.97 -14.43 34.26
CA SER A 74 6.98 -13.79 35.13
C SER A 74 6.49 -12.50 35.83
N THR A 75 5.29 -12.01 35.50
CA THR A 75 4.72 -10.75 36.05
C THR A 75 3.49 -10.97 36.93
N SER A 76 3.11 -12.22 37.19
CA SER A 76 1.88 -12.56 37.92
C SER A 76 2.01 -12.55 39.45
N ASP A 77 3.17 -12.21 39.99
CA ASP A 77 3.36 -11.92 41.42
C ASP A 77 3.75 -10.45 41.55
N GLU A 78 2.78 -9.60 41.88
CA GLU A 78 2.88 -8.27 42.53
C GLU A 78 1.55 -7.51 42.29
N ASP A 79 0.59 -7.66 43.21
CA ASP A 79 -0.60 -6.80 43.28
C ASP A 79 -0.19 -5.34 43.59
N GLY A 80 -0.35 -4.44 42.61
CA GLY A 80 -0.05 -3.02 42.76
C GLY A 80 -1.09 -2.14 42.08
N THR A 81 -2.09 -1.70 42.85
CA THR A 81 -3.09 -0.73 42.38
C THR A 81 -2.42 0.57 41.92
N SER A 82 -2.68 1.02 40.69
CA SER A 82 -2.46 2.42 40.31
C SER A 82 -3.55 2.95 39.38
N SER A 83 -4.23 3.99 39.86
CA SER A 83 -5.25 4.79 39.19
C SER A 83 -4.68 5.59 38.00
N SER A 84 -5.56 5.94 37.04
CA SER A 84 -5.38 6.91 35.93
C SER A 84 -4.87 6.38 34.57
N SER A 85 -5.80 6.05 33.64
CA SER A 85 -5.50 6.13 32.18
C SER A 85 -6.72 6.27 31.25
N SER A 86 -7.91 6.57 31.76
CA SER A 86 -9.15 6.68 30.96
C SER A 86 -9.23 7.97 30.11
N GLU A 87 -8.50 9.03 30.45
CA GLU A 87 -8.48 10.29 29.69
C GLU A 87 -7.70 10.21 28.37
N CYS A 88 -6.65 9.37 28.30
CA CYS A 88 -5.72 9.30 27.18
C CYS A 88 -6.38 8.81 25.88
N LYS A 89 -7.29 7.84 25.99
CA LYS A 89 -7.99 7.23 24.84
C LYS A 89 -9.01 8.20 24.23
N LYS A 90 -9.69 9.01 25.05
CA LYS A 90 -10.67 10.01 24.62
C LYS A 90 -10.01 11.14 23.82
N HIS A 91 -8.86 11.64 24.28
CA HIS A 91 -8.07 12.66 23.57
C HIS A 91 -7.56 12.17 22.20
N LYS A 92 -7.07 10.93 22.09
CA LYS A 92 -6.62 10.35 20.81
C LYS A 92 -7.77 10.25 19.80
N ARG A 93 -8.97 9.85 20.24
CA ARG A 93 -10.17 9.75 19.38
C ARG A 93 -10.65 11.12 18.90
N LYS A 94 -10.63 12.14 19.77
CA LYS A 94 -10.97 13.54 19.41
C LYS A 94 -9.99 14.12 18.38
N LYS A 95 -8.68 13.91 18.58
CA LYS A 95 -7.61 14.36 17.65
C LYS A 95 -7.74 13.69 16.27
N LYS A 96 -8.08 12.39 16.20
CA LYS A 96 -8.32 11.66 14.94
C LYS A 96 -9.56 12.20 14.19
N LYS A 97 -10.65 12.49 14.91
CA LYS A 97 -11.89 13.07 14.33
C LYS A 97 -11.65 14.47 13.76
N GLU A 98 -10.85 15.30 14.43
CA GLU A 98 -10.50 16.65 13.97
C GLU A 98 -9.61 16.64 12.72
N LYS A 99 -8.58 15.77 12.69
CA LYS A 99 -7.69 15.57 11.53
C LYS A 99 -8.47 15.13 10.29
N HIS A 100 -9.48 14.26 10.45
CA HIS A 100 -10.35 13.83 9.35
C HIS A 100 -11.22 14.97 8.82
N LYS A 101 -11.79 15.81 9.71
CA LYS A 101 -12.60 16.98 9.33
C LYS A 101 -11.78 18.02 8.54
N LYS A 102 -10.54 18.28 8.95
CA LYS A 102 -9.59 19.18 8.24
C LYS A 102 -9.28 18.67 6.81
N ARG A 103 -8.97 17.39 6.65
CA ARG A 103 -8.73 16.76 5.33
C ARG A 103 -9.95 16.86 4.40
N LYS A 104 -11.17 16.68 4.91
CA LYS A 104 -12.41 16.80 4.10
C LYS A 104 -12.64 18.23 3.61
N LYS A 105 -12.36 19.25 4.45
CA LYS A 105 -12.45 20.67 4.08
C LYS A 105 -11.42 21.05 3.00
N GLU A 106 -10.19 20.54 3.11
CA GLU A 106 -9.14 20.78 2.11
C GLU A 106 -9.46 20.14 0.76
N LYS A 107 -9.94 18.89 0.73
CA LYS A 107 -10.40 18.23 -0.51
C LYS A 107 -11.52 19.01 -1.19
N LYS A 108 -12.49 19.55 -0.44
CA LYS A 108 -13.54 20.43 -0.98
C LYS A 108 -12.97 21.73 -1.58
N LYS A 109 -12.03 22.39 -0.90
CA LYS A 109 -11.35 23.60 -1.42
C LYS A 109 -10.57 23.31 -2.72
N ARG A 110 -9.81 22.21 -2.78
CA ARG A 110 -9.09 21.78 -4.00
C ARG A 110 -10.04 21.52 -5.17
N LYS A 111 -11.18 20.85 -4.93
CA LYS A 111 -12.22 20.64 -5.96
C LYS A 111 -12.81 21.97 -6.45
N LYS A 112 -13.10 22.93 -5.56
CA LYS A 112 -13.61 24.27 -5.95
C LYS A 112 -12.58 25.08 -6.75
N LYS A 113 -11.29 25.03 -6.38
CA LYS A 113 -10.21 25.66 -7.18
C LYS A 113 -10.10 25.04 -8.58
N LYS A 114 -10.10 23.71 -8.70
CA LYS A 114 -10.07 23.04 -10.02
C LYS A 114 -11.25 23.42 -10.91
N LYS A 115 -12.46 23.55 -10.35
CA LYS A 115 -13.63 24.03 -11.10
C LYS A 115 -13.49 25.48 -11.57
N LYS A 116 -12.91 26.38 -10.76
CA LYS A 116 -12.64 27.77 -11.14
C LYS A 116 -11.59 27.92 -12.25
N HIS A 117 -10.58 27.05 -12.30
CA HIS A 117 -9.61 27.07 -13.40
C HIS A 117 -10.17 26.47 -14.70
N LYS A 118 -11.11 25.52 -14.60
CA LYS A 118 -11.79 24.96 -15.78
C LYS A 118 -12.80 25.94 -16.41
N SER A 119 -13.36 26.88 -15.64
CA SER A 119 -14.26 27.91 -16.18
C SER A 119 -13.54 29.15 -16.72
N LYS A 120 -12.21 29.25 -16.59
CA LYS A 120 -11.41 30.37 -17.13
C LYS A 120 -10.65 30.01 -18.42
N SER A 121 -10.63 28.73 -18.80
CA SER A 121 -9.94 28.24 -20.00
C SER A 121 -10.85 28.08 -21.22
N ASN A 122 -12.10 28.57 -21.15
CA ASN A 122 -13.09 28.44 -22.22
C ASN A 122 -13.45 29.80 -22.85
N GLU A 123 -12.63 30.84 -22.67
CA GLU A 123 -12.94 32.22 -23.13
C GLU A 123 -11.74 32.91 -23.79
N SER A 124 -10.91 32.19 -24.56
CA SER A 124 -9.88 32.86 -25.39
C SER A 124 -9.36 32.00 -26.55
N SER A 125 -10.22 31.63 -27.50
CA SER A 125 -9.81 31.18 -28.84
C SER A 125 -10.95 31.35 -29.83
N ASP A 126 -11.32 32.61 -30.11
CA ASP A 126 -12.15 32.98 -31.26
C ASP A 126 -11.64 34.35 -31.74
N SER A 127 -10.76 34.34 -32.75
CA SER A 127 -10.38 35.48 -33.60
C SER A 127 -9.55 34.94 -34.78
N ASP A 128 -10.16 35.07 -35.97
CA ASP A 128 -9.71 34.95 -37.38
C ASP A 128 -8.71 33.85 -37.81
#